data_AF-E9HQY4-F1
#
_entry.id   AF-E9HQY4-F1
#
_cell.length_a   1.000
_cell.length_b   1.000
_cell.length_c   1.000
_cell.angle_alpha   90.00
_cell.angle_beta   90.00
_cell.angle_gamma   90.00
#
_symmetry.space_group_name_H-M   'P 1'
#
loop_
_entity.id
_entity.type
_entity.pdbx_description
1 polymer ?
#
loop_
_entity_poly.entity_id
_entity_poly.type
_entity_poly.pdbx_seq_one_letter_code
_entity_poly.pdbx_strand_id
1 'polypeptide(L)'
;MVDFRGKPLITHKLELGADPNATDEDGNTALHLLAKNQWTHFDTNAARILMDFGGHLDHANKFGTTVIERLKYRMRCLIRQGSFDASLQALINRVLPLSCCSARVIRQNQIDIRALPSSLQEFVRRH
;
A
#
# COMPACT_ATOMS: atom_id res chain seq x y z
N MET A 1 6.89 26.99 -18.13
CA MET A 1 7.49 25.82 -18.81
C MET A 1 7.95 24.87 -17.71
N VAL A 2 7.21 23.79 -17.45
CA VAL A 2 7.61 22.80 -16.44
C VAL A 2 8.60 21.85 -17.12
N ASP A 3 9.77 21.65 -16.53
CA ASP A 3 10.84 20.81 -17.09
C ASP A 3 10.56 19.33 -16.77
N PHE A 4 10.26 18.53 -17.79
CA PHE A 4 9.93 17.10 -17.67
C PHE A 4 11.17 16.18 -17.82
N ARG A 5 12.38 16.74 -17.94
CA ARG A 5 13.59 16.00 -18.36
C ARG A 5 14.27 15.23 -17.22
N GLY A 6 13.55 14.32 -16.56
CA GLY A 6 14.17 13.34 -15.65
C GLY A 6 13.35 12.81 -14.49
N LYS A 7 12.07 13.18 -14.38
CA LYS A 7 11.22 12.70 -13.27
C LYS A 7 10.59 11.33 -13.61
N PRO A 8 10.60 10.34 -12.69
CA PRO A 8 9.97 9.05 -12.93
C PRO A 8 8.48 9.23 -13.27
N LEU A 9 7.96 8.50 -14.27
CA LEU A 9 6.57 8.66 -14.75
C LEU A 9 5.52 8.62 -13.62
N ILE A 10 5.79 7.84 -12.58
CA ILE A 10 4.97 7.78 -11.36
C ILE A 10 4.90 9.11 -10.60
N THR A 11 6.02 9.84 -10.43
CA THR A 11 5.99 11.13 -9.72
C THR A 11 5.24 12.16 -10.54
N HIS A 12 5.42 12.14 -11.86
CA HIS A 12 4.71 13.07 -12.72
C HIS A 12 3.19 12.87 -12.68
N LYS A 13 2.73 11.62 -12.71
CA LYS A 13 1.29 11.30 -12.66
C LYS A 13 0.66 11.66 -11.31
N LEU A 14 1.39 11.45 -10.22
CA LEU A 14 0.97 11.84 -8.86
C LEU A 14 1.00 13.36 -8.66
N GLU A 15 1.99 14.06 -9.23
CA GLU A 15 2.05 15.54 -9.25
C GLU A 15 0.88 16.15 -10.04
N LEU A 16 0.34 15.45 -11.03
CA LEU A 16 -0.88 15.82 -11.77
C LEU A 16 -2.18 15.50 -11.02
N GLY A 17 -2.11 15.04 -9.76
CA GLY A 17 -3.27 14.75 -8.92
C GLY A 17 -3.83 13.33 -9.07
N ALA A 18 -3.05 12.37 -9.60
CA ALA A 18 -3.46 10.98 -9.55
C ALA A 18 -3.56 10.51 -8.09
N ASP A 19 -4.69 9.89 -7.74
CA ASP A 19 -4.91 9.33 -6.41
C ASP A 19 -3.99 8.11 -6.21
N PRO A 20 -3.03 8.13 -5.27
CA PRO A 20 -2.16 6.99 -4.98
C PRO A 20 -2.91 5.78 -4.40
N ASN A 21 -4.13 5.99 -3.91
CA ASN A 21 -5.01 4.96 -3.37
C ASN A 21 -6.07 4.50 -4.38
N ALA A 22 -6.00 4.96 -5.65
CA ALA A 22 -6.86 4.44 -6.70
C ALA A 22 -6.68 2.93 -6.85
N THR A 23 -7.79 2.22 -7.04
CA THR A 23 -7.84 0.76 -7.13
C THR A 23 -8.22 0.28 -8.52
N ASP A 24 -7.71 -0.88 -8.91
CA ASP A 24 -8.20 -1.63 -10.07
C ASP A 24 -9.53 -2.37 -9.77
N GLU A 25 -9.99 -3.16 -10.74
CA GLU A 25 -11.21 -3.97 -10.65
C GLU A 25 -11.19 -5.00 -9.50
N ASP A 26 -10.02 -5.36 -9.00
CA ASP A 26 -9.83 -6.30 -7.89
C ASP A 26 -9.69 -5.58 -6.54
N GLY A 27 -9.74 -4.25 -6.52
CA GLY A 27 -9.46 -3.44 -5.33
C GLY A 27 -7.97 -3.30 -5.03
N ASN A 28 -7.08 -3.65 -5.96
CA ASN A 28 -5.64 -3.50 -5.76
C ASN A 28 -5.23 -2.05 -6.05
N THR A 29 -4.58 -1.43 -5.07
CA THR A 29 -3.87 -0.16 -5.26
C THR A 29 -2.58 -0.34 -6.05
N ALA A 30 -1.97 0.76 -6.52
CA ALA A 30 -0.66 0.72 -7.16
C ALA A 30 0.41 -0.01 -6.30
N LEU A 31 0.34 0.13 -4.97
CA LEU A 31 1.23 -0.58 -4.04
C LEU A 31 0.99 -2.10 -4.02
N HIS A 32 -0.26 -2.57 -4.17
CA HIS A 32 -0.54 -4.00 -4.33
C HIS A 32 0.09 -4.56 -5.61
N LEU A 33 0.02 -3.81 -6.70
CA LEU A 33 0.57 -4.22 -8.00
C LEU A 33 2.11 -4.33 -7.93
N LEU A 34 2.77 -3.37 -7.29
CA LEU A 34 4.22 -3.45 -7.01
C LEU A 34 4.58 -4.68 -6.17
N ALA A 35 3.77 -5.00 -5.16
CA ALA A 35 3.99 -6.16 -4.30
C ALA A 35 3.70 -7.52 -4.98
N LYS A 36 2.81 -7.55 -5.99
CA LYS A 36 2.38 -8.77 -6.69
C LYS A 36 3.46 -9.35 -7.62
N ASN A 37 4.32 -8.51 -8.19
CA ASN A 37 5.20 -8.93 -9.29
C ASN A 37 6.47 -9.66 -8.79
N GLN A 38 6.38 -10.97 -8.59
CA GLN A 38 7.42 -11.82 -8.00
C GLN A 38 8.68 -11.97 -8.86
N TRP A 39 8.54 -11.73 -10.17
CA TRP A 39 9.54 -12.03 -11.19
C TRP A 39 10.54 -10.88 -11.42
N THR A 40 10.24 -9.69 -10.92
CA THR A 40 11.08 -8.49 -11.08
C THR A 40 11.59 -8.00 -9.74
N HIS A 41 12.71 -7.25 -9.76
CA HIS A 41 13.21 -6.54 -8.59
C HIS A 41 12.11 -5.65 -7.98
N PHE A 42 12.03 -5.60 -6.65
CA PHE A 42 11.06 -4.75 -5.98
C PHE A 42 11.51 -3.29 -6.07
N ASP A 43 10.75 -2.46 -6.78
CA ASP A 43 11.07 -1.04 -6.90
C ASP A 43 10.70 -0.28 -5.61
N THR A 44 11.65 -0.26 -4.68
CA THR A 44 11.53 0.44 -3.41
C THR A 44 11.35 1.94 -3.61
N ASN A 45 11.91 2.53 -4.66
CA ASN A 45 11.74 3.95 -4.94
C ASN A 45 10.30 4.25 -5.35
N ALA A 46 9.72 3.41 -6.21
CA ALA A 46 8.31 3.53 -6.57
C ALA A 46 7.37 3.39 -5.36
N ALA A 47 7.66 2.43 -4.48
CA ALA A 47 6.89 2.25 -3.24
C ALA A 47 7.02 3.47 -2.32
N ARG A 48 8.23 4.04 -2.17
CA ARG A 48 8.45 5.26 -1.38
C ARG A 48 7.68 6.45 -1.93
N ILE A 49 7.76 6.69 -3.24
CA ILE A 49 7.03 7.78 -3.90
C ILE A 49 5.53 7.63 -3.66
N LEU A 50 4.96 6.45 -3.87
CA LEU A 50 3.53 6.23 -3.64
C LEU A 50 3.13 6.52 -2.18
N MET A 51 3.94 6.12 -1.21
CA MET A 51 3.71 6.43 0.20
C MET A 51 3.85 7.94 0.50
N ASP A 52 4.85 8.61 -0.08
CA ASP A 52 5.08 10.05 0.12
C ASP A 52 3.89 10.88 -0.40
N PHE A 53 3.18 10.38 -1.42
CA PHE A 53 1.94 10.97 -1.92
C PHE A 53 0.67 10.54 -1.14
N GLY A 54 0.78 9.67 -0.13
CA GLY A 54 -0.34 9.25 0.72
C GLY A 54 -0.87 7.82 0.45
N GLY A 55 -0.11 6.99 -0.25
CA GLY A 55 -0.42 5.58 -0.46
C GLY A 55 -0.30 4.77 0.83
N HIS A 56 -1.34 4.02 1.17
CA HIS A 56 -1.38 3.24 2.41
C HIS A 56 -0.97 1.76 2.22
N LEU A 57 -0.23 1.21 3.20
CA LEU A 57 0.23 -0.19 3.21
C LEU A 57 -0.80 -1.17 3.84
N ASP A 58 -1.85 -0.64 4.43
CA ASP A 58 -2.93 -1.38 5.08
C ASP A 58 -4.18 -1.50 4.22
N HIS A 59 -4.24 -0.81 3.08
CA HIS A 59 -5.38 -0.87 2.19
C HIS A 59 -5.64 -2.33 1.82
N ALA A 60 -6.85 -2.80 2.06
CA ALA A 60 -7.29 -4.14 1.73
C ALA A 60 -7.98 -4.14 0.35
N ASN A 61 -7.61 -5.11 -0.49
CA ASN A 61 -8.31 -5.33 -1.76
C ASN A 61 -9.66 -6.05 -1.55
N LYS A 62 -10.40 -6.34 -2.63
CA LYS A 62 -11.70 -7.04 -2.55
C LYS A 62 -11.63 -8.44 -1.94
N PHE A 63 -10.43 -9.03 -1.90
CA PHE A 63 -10.16 -10.33 -1.28
C PHE A 63 -9.76 -10.20 0.20
N GLY A 64 -9.78 -8.99 0.77
CA GLY A 64 -9.34 -8.72 2.13
C GLY A 64 -7.83 -8.82 2.33
N THR A 65 -7.04 -8.93 1.24
CA THR A 65 -5.58 -8.94 1.33
C THR A 65 -5.06 -7.52 1.38
N THR A 66 -4.23 -7.20 2.37
CA THR A 66 -3.59 -5.89 2.49
C THR A 66 -2.27 -5.83 1.69
N VAL A 67 -1.81 -4.61 1.36
CA VAL A 67 -0.49 -4.42 0.73
C VAL A 67 0.62 -5.06 1.58
N ILE A 68 0.62 -4.83 2.89
CA ILE A 68 1.65 -5.35 3.80
C ILE A 68 1.66 -6.89 3.84
N GLU A 69 0.50 -7.54 3.76
CA GLU A 69 0.42 -9.01 3.66
C GLU A 69 1.02 -9.51 2.35
N ARG A 70 0.79 -8.79 1.24
CA ARG A 70 1.42 -9.14 -0.04
C ARG A 70 2.93 -8.95 0.00
N LEU A 71 3.43 -7.88 0.61
CA LEU A 71 4.88 -7.65 0.81
C LEU A 71 5.51 -8.73 1.70
N LYS A 72 4.85 -9.13 2.79
CA LYS A 72 5.28 -10.25 3.64
C LYS A 72 5.29 -11.58 2.88
N TYR A 73 4.28 -11.83 2.06
CA TYR A 73 4.24 -13.02 1.20
C TYR A 73 5.43 -13.03 0.23
N ARG A 74 5.68 -11.90 -0.45
CA ARG A 74 6.85 -11.72 -1.33
C ARG A 74 8.17 -11.99 -0.59
N MET A 75 8.36 -11.42 0.60
CA MET A 75 9.55 -11.63 1.43
C MET A 75 9.76 -13.12 1.73
N ARG A 76 8.69 -13.84 2.11
CA ARG A 76 8.77 -15.30 2.33
C ARG A 76 9.19 -16.06 1.06
N CYS A 77 8.70 -15.66 -0.11
CA CYS A 77 9.13 -16.25 -1.38
C CYS A 77 10.62 -15.98 -1.66
N LEU A 78 11.11 -14.75 -1.42
CA LEU A 78 12.53 -14.40 -1.58
C LEU A 78 13.41 -15.24 -0.66
N ILE A 79 13.06 -15.33 0.62
CA ILE A 79 13.81 -16.13 1.62
C ILE A 79 13.86 -17.60 1.18
N ARG A 80 12.75 -18.15 0.66
CA ARG A 80 12.71 -19.53 0.16
C ARG A 80 13.62 -19.75 -1.06
N GLN A 81 13.87 -18.70 -1.84
CA GLN A 81 14.80 -18.69 -2.97
C GLN A 81 16.25 -18.36 -2.54
N GLY A 82 16.53 -18.20 -1.24
CA GLY A 82 17.85 -17.83 -0.73
C GLY A 82 18.21 -16.36 -0.92
N SER A 83 17.23 -15.52 -1.24
CA SER A 83 17.39 -14.07 -1.43
C SER A 83 16.79 -13.29 -0.27
N PHE A 84 17.38 -12.15 0.07
CA PHE A 84 16.87 -11.26 1.11
C PHE A 84 16.94 -9.81 0.63
N ASP A 85 15.85 -9.08 0.78
CA ASP A 85 15.75 -7.67 0.40
C ASP A 85 15.59 -6.80 1.66
N ALA A 86 16.68 -6.20 2.11
CA ALA A 86 16.68 -5.33 3.29
C ALA A 86 15.76 -4.11 3.14
N SER A 87 15.59 -3.61 1.91
CA SER A 87 14.74 -2.45 1.62
C SER A 87 13.26 -2.82 1.77
N LEU A 88 12.88 -3.98 1.24
CA LEU A 88 11.54 -4.55 1.43
C LEU A 88 11.27 -4.83 2.92
N GLN A 89 12.26 -5.35 3.67
CA GLN A 89 12.12 -5.60 5.11
C GLN A 89 11.89 -4.30 5.89
N ALA A 90 12.62 -3.23 5.55
CA ALA A 90 12.45 -1.92 6.17
C ALA A 90 11.05 -1.34 5.91
N LEU A 91 10.50 -1.54 4.71
CA LEU A 91 9.13 -1.15 4.37
C LEU A 91 8.08 -1.92 5.15
N ILE A 92 8.24 -3.24 5.28
CA ILE A 92 7.32 -4.09 6.06
C ILE A 92 7.31 -3.69 7.53
N ASN A 93 8.48 -3.32 8.07
CA ASN A 93 8.62 -2.92 9.47
C ASN A 93 8.22 -1.46 9.73
N ARG A 94 7.85 -0.71 8.70
CA ARG A 94 7.43 0.67 8.85
C ARG A 94 6.11 0.69 9.63
N VAL A 95 6.10 1.48 10.71
CA VAL A 95 4.95 1.63 11.59
C VAL A 95 3.77 2.13 10.78
N LEU A 96 2.71 1.33 10.70
CA LEU A 96 1.43 1.77 10.16
C LEU A 96 0.96 2.99 10.98
N PRO A 97 0.44 4.05 10.36
CA PRO A 97 -0.12 5.17 11.09
C PRO A 97 -1.08 4.67 12.17
N LEU A 98 -1.11 5.32 13.34
CA LEU A 98 -1.99 4.90 14.44
C LEU A 98 -3.44 4.73 13.97
N SER A 99 -3.91 5.61 13.07
CA SER A 99 -5.23 5.53 12.44
C SER A 99 -5.50 4.18 11.80
N CYS A 100 -4.51 3.59 11.14
CA CYS A 100 -4.62 2.33 10.44
C CYS A 100 -4.63 1.14 11.41
N CYS A 101 -3.78 1.18 12.44
CA CYS A 101 -3.84 0.23 13.55
C CYS A 101 -5.22 0.29 14.25
N SER A 102 -5.73 1.50 14.51
CA SER A 102 -7.06 1.70 15.10
C SER A 102 -8.17 1.14 14.21
N ALA A 103 -8.15 1.44 12.91
CA ALA A 103 -9.13 0.91 11.96
C ALA A 103 -9.13 -0.62 11.93
N ARG A 104 -7.94 -1.24 11.94
CA ARG A 104 -7.81 -2.69 11.97
C ARG A 104 -8.36 -3.31 13.25
N VAL A 105 -8.11 -2.69 14.41
CA VAL A 105 -8.66 -3.12 15.70
C VAL A 105 -10.19 -3.02 15.72
N ILE A 106 -10.76 -1.93 15.18
CA ILE A 106 -12.21 -1.75 15.04
C ILE A 106 -12.82 -2.88 14.21
N ARG A 107 -12.21 -3.23 13.08
CA ARG A 107 -12.68 -4.32 12.20
C ARG A 107 -12.55 -5.69 12.88
N GLN A 108 -11.41 -5.98 13.51
CA GLN A 108 -11.15 -7.27 14.18
C GLN A 108 -12.08 -7.53 15.36
N ASN A 109 -12.48 -6.48 16.09
CA ASN A 109 -13.40 -6.60 17.23
C ASN A 109 -14.87 -6.39 16.86
N GLN A 110 -15.20 -6.32 15.56
CA GLN A 110 -16.57 -6.13 15.04
C GLN A 110 -17.30 -4.95 15.69
N ILE A 111 -16.56 -3.87 15.99
CA ILE A 111 -17.14 -2.68 16.60
C ILE A 111 -18.08 -2.02 15.59
N ASP A 112 -19.26 -1.59 16.05
CA ASP A 112 -20.26 -0.98 15.17
C ASP A 112 -19.74 0.33 14.56
N ILE A 113 -19.37 0.24 13.28
CA ILE A 113 -18.89 1.35 12.46
C ILE A 113 -19.99 2.37 12.14
N ARG A 114 -21.28 2.06 12.35
CA ARG A 114 -22.39 2.99 12.05
C ARG A 114 -22.37 4.24 12.94
N ALA A 115 -21.75 4.15 14.11
CA ALA A 115 -21.57 5.28 15.02
C ALA A 115 -20.48 6.28 14.55
N LEU A 116 -19.67 5.91 13.54
CA LEU A 116 -18.60 6.76 13.03
C LEU A 116 -19.08 7.70 11.92
N PRO A 117 -18.45 8.87 11.75
CA PRO A 117 -18.64 9.74 10.58
C PRO A 117 -18.42 8.99 9.26
N SER A 118 -19.15 9.36 8.20
CA SER A 118 -19.13 8.66 6.90
C SER A 118 -17.72 8.51 6.30
N SER A 119 -16.85 9.51 6.48
CA SER A 119 -15.46 9.46 6.04
C SER A 119 -14.63 8.42 6.80
N LEU A 120 -14.86 8.26 8.11
CA LEU A 120 -14.22 7.24 8.93
C LEU A 120 -14.82 5.85 8.70
N GLN A 121 -16.11 5.74 8.41
CA GLN A 121 -16.70 4.47 7.99
C GLN A 121 -16.01 3.94 6.74
N GLU A 122 -15.82 4.80 5.74
CA GLU A 122 -15.15 4.44 4.49
C GLU A 122 -13.68 4.08 4.73
N PHE A 123 -12.98 4.83 5.59
CA PHE A 123 -11.62 4.51 6.00
C PHE A 123 -11.52 3.14 6.70
N VAL A 124 -12.38 2.86 7.68
CA VAL A 124 -12.39 1.57 8.39
C VAL A 124 -12.82 0.42 7.47
N ARG A 125 -13.76 0.63 6.53
CA ARG A 125 -14.14 -0.39 5.54
C ARG A 125 -12.98 -0.82 4.64
N ARG A 126 -12.00 0.06 4.43
CA ARG A 126 -10.80 -0.19 3.62
C ARG A 126 -9.68 -0.94 4.37
N HIS A 127 -9.84 -1.21 5.67
CA HIS A 127 -8.87 -1.88 6.55
C HIS A 127 -9.42 -3.18 7.13
#